data_AF-A0A961DDR7-F1
#
_entry.id   AF-A0A961DDR7-F1
#
_cell.length_a   1.000
_cell.length_b   1.000
_cell.length_c   1.000
_cell.angle_alpha   90.00
_cell.angle_beta   90.00
_cell.angle_gamma   90.00
#
_symmetry.space_group_name_H-M   'P 1'
#
loop_
_entity.id
_entity.type
_entity.pdbx_description
1 polymer ?
#
loop_
_entity_poly.entity_id
_entity_poly.type
_entity_poly.pdbx_seq_one_letter_code
_entity_poly.pdbx_strand_id
1 'polypeptide(L)'
;MVWKILSALSAVCLGTACYFAWANQKTLVEERKREAYATANLAEQKAHIVQAEEAKKNRESQLATANQDLETTKTAVVDTTAKAQTKEQELAVVKTNLDQVTKIVNDLEKQINDAGDIEALLAQIESIKKERAEAEAALANQVQQLASAQEKVNNLTNAAKEAEDREARGRRGIVDDDFTAKVAYSYTDWGFVVLNKGNGGGVFANADLEVKRGKDVVAKLKVRDVEQNSSVADLVKGSLAEGERIRPGDLVVAAAEQSAKAAKGPAATAAPGATAPAAPAPDGAAPAAPAMGSDPFGAPAAPAPAAPAMGGDPFGAPAAAPAPAPAAPAMGADPFGAAPAPAGATPAPSTADPFGAAPPPANP
;
A
#
# COMPACT_ATOMS: atom_id res chain seq x y z
N MET A 1 -142.98 61.91 -61.05
CA MET A 1 -142.51 61.72 -59.65
C MET A 1 -141.81 60.38 -59.45
N VAL A 2 -142.48 59.23 -59.71
CA VAL A 2 -141.96 57.88 -59.42
C VAL A 2 -140.52 57.58 -59.89
N TRP A 3 -140.15 57.94 -61.13
CA TRP A 3 -138.79 57.70 -61.67
C TRP A 3 -137.68 58.30 -60.77
N LYS A 4 -137.87 59.53 -60.27
CA LYS A 4 -136.89 60.19 -59.39
C LYS A 4 -136.72 59.47 -58.04
N ILE A 5 -137.78 58.83 -57.55
CA ILE A 5 -137.75 58.05 -56.31
C ILE A 5 -137.02 56.72 -56.56
N LEU A 6 -137.29 56.04 -57.68
CA LEU A 6 -136.56 54.83 -58.06
C LEU A 6 -135.06 55.10 -58.30
N SER A 7 -134.69 56.20 -58.96
CA SER A 7 -133.28 56.54 -59.17
C SER A 7 -132.56 56.91 -57.87
N ALA A 8 -133.24 57.59 -56.94
CA ALA A 8 -132.69 57.87 -55.61
C ALA A 8 -132.50 56.57 -54.79
N LEU A 9 -133.48 55.67 -54.80
CA LEU A 9 -133.38 54.35 -54.15
C LEU A 9 -132.23 53.53 -54.74
N SER A 10 -132.12 53.48 -56.08
CA SER A 10 -131.04 52.79 -56.78
C SER A 10 -129.67 53.39 -56.46
N ALA A 11 -129.54 54.72 -56.39
CA ALA A 11 -128.30 55.38 -55.98
C ALA A 11 -127.91 55.06 -54.53
N VAL A 12 -128.88 54.96 -53.61
CA VAL A 12 -128.65 54.50 -52.23
C VAL A 12 -128.19 53.03 -52.20
N CYS A 13 -128.85 52.14 -52.95
CA CYS A 13 -128.45 50.73 -53.05
C CYS A 13 -127.05 50.54 -53.67
N LEU A 14 -126.68 51.35 -54.66
CA LEU A 14 -125.32 51.34 -55.22
C LEU A 14 -124.31 51.93 -54.22
N GLY A 15 -124.66 52.99 -53.50
CA GLY A 15 -123.83 53.56 -52.44
C GLY A 15 -123.54 52.58 -51.30
N THR A 16 -124.56 51.84 -50.84
CA THR A 16 -124.36 50.78 -49.83
C THR A 16 -123.56 49.60 -50.38
N ALA A 17 -123.80 49.17 -51.62
CA ALA A 17 -122.99 48.14 -52.27
C ALA A 17 -121.52 48.55 -52.40
N CYS A 18 -121.22 49.80 -52.80
CA CYS A 18 -119.86 50.33 -52.83
C CYS A 18 -119.23 50.43 -51.44
N TYR A 19 -119.98 50.81 -50.40
CA TYR A 19 -119.49 50.82 -49.03
C TYR A 19 -119.14 49.41 -48.54
N PHE A 20 -120.01 48.42 -48.77
CA PHE A 20 -119.72 47.02 -48.42
C PHE A 20 -118.56 46.45 -49.24
N ALA A 21 -118.43 46.80 -50.52
CA ALA A 21 -117.27 46.41 -51.34
C ALA A 21 -115.96 47.00 -50.80
N TRP A 22 -115.95 48.28 -50.41
CA TRP A 22 -114.77 48.93 -49.82
C TRP A 22 -114.44 48.39 -48.42
N ALA A 23 -115.45 48.16 -47.57
CA ALA A 23 -115.28 47.57 -46.26
C ALA A 23 -114.71 46.13 -46.36
N ASN A 24 -115.23 45.32 -47.28
CA ASN A 24 -114.73 43.98 -47.55
C ASN A 24 -113.33 43.98 -48.19
N GLN A 25 -113.04 44.94 -49.06
CA GLN A 25 -111.68 45.15 -49.58
C GLN A 25 -110.70 45.49 -48.45
N LYS A 26 -111.13 46.28 -47.46
CA LYS A 26 -110.31 46.61 -46.28
C LYS A 26 -110.06 45.37 -45.41
N THR A 27 -111.07 44.56 -45.11
CA THR A 27 -110.89 43.31 -44.33
C THR A 27 -109.98 42.33 -45.07
N LEU A 28 -110.16 42.13 -46.38
CA LEU A 28 -109.28 41.29 -47.20
C LEU A 28 -107.81 41.78 -47.22
N VAL A 29 -107.58 43.09 -47.16
CA VAL A 29 -106.22 43.67 -47.04
C VAL A 29 -105.65 43.47 -45.63
N GLU A 30 -106.46 43.55 -44.59
CA GLU A 30 -106.04 43.26 -43.21
C GLU A 30 -105.77 41.75 -42.99
N GLU A 31 -106.57 40.87 -43.58
CA GLU A 31 -106.38 39.41 -43.59
C GLU A 31 -105.09 39.02 -44.32
N ARG A 32 -104.88 39.51 -45.55
CA ARG A 32 -103.61 39.28 -46.28
C ARG A 32 -102.39 39.81 -45.52
N LYS A 33 -102.52 40.92 -44.78
CA LYS A 33 -101.45 41.40 -43.90
C LYS A 33 -101.20 40.43 -42.75
N ARG A 34 -102.25 39.92 -42.09
CA ARG A 34 -102.12 38.92 -41.02
C ARG A 34 -101.52 37.61 -41.52
N GLU A 35 -101.92 37.14 -42.71
CA GLU A 35 -101.32 35.98 -43.38
C GLU A 35 -99.84 36.23 -43.72
N ALA A 36 -99.49 37.42 -44.23
CA ALA A 36 -98.09 37.79 -44.49
C ALA A 36 -97.25 37.83 -43.20
N TYR A 37 -97.77 38.38 -42.10
CA TYR A 37 -97.08 38.34 -40.80
C TYR A 37 -97.00 36.91 -40.24
N ALA A 38 -98.06 36.10 -40.33
CA ALA A 38 -98.06 34.73 -39.84
C ALA A 38 -97.07 33.85 -40.63
N THR A 39 -97.01 34.00 -41.95
CA THR A 39 -96.06 33.28 -42.81
C THR A 39 -94.63 33.76 -42.62
N ALA A 40 -94.40 35.06 -42.44
CA ALA A 40 -93.09 35.61 -42.08
C ALA A 40 -92.60 35.08 -40.72
N ASN A 41 -93.43 35.16 -39.67
CA ASN A 41 -93.10 34.66 -38.33
C ASN A 41 -92.85 33.13 -38.34
N LEU A 42 -93.61 32.37 -39.13
CA LEU A 42 -93.40 30.92 -39.28
C LEU A 42 -92.07 30.62 -40.00
N ALA A 43 -91.71 31.40 -41.03
CA ALA A 43 -90.43 31.28 -41.70
C ALA A 43 -89.25 31.64 -40.77
N GLU A 44 -89.38 32.69 -39.98
CA GLU A 44 -88.40 33.11 -38.96
C GLU A 44 -88.23 32.04 -37.86
N GLN A 45 -89.33 31.50 -37.33
CA GLN A 45 -89.27 30.39 -36.36
C GLN A 45 -88.60 29.14 -36.94
N LYS A 46 -88.88 28.79 -38.21
CA LYS A 46 -88.17 27.69 -38.89
C LYS A 46 -86.68 27.97 -39.05
N ALA A 47 -86.30 29.19 -39.41
CA ALA A 47 -84.89 29.59 -39.49
C ALA A 47 -84.20 29.49 -38.12
N HIS A 48 -84.86 29.92 -37.04
CA HIS A 48 -84.33 29.76 -35.68
C HIS A 48 -84.24 28.31 -35.21
N ILE A 49 -85.18 27.43 -35.59
CA ILE A 49 -85.08 26.00 -35.30
C ILE A 49 -83.85 25.40 -35.98
N VAL A 50 -83.62 25.69 -37.27
CA VAL A 50 -82.43 25.22 -38.00
C VAL A 50 -81.14 25.76 -37.35
N GLN A 51 -81.08 27.05 -37.02
CA GLN A 51 -79.95 27.64 -36.30
C GLN A 51 -79.72 27.01 -34.92
N ALA A 52 -80.78 26.67 -34.19
CA ALA A 52 -80.69 26.02 -32.88
C ALA A 52 -80.22 24.56 -32.99
N GLU A 53 -80.64 23.83 -34.02
CA GLU A 53 -80.16 22.47 -34.31
C GLU A 53 -78.69 22.47 -34.74
N GLU A 54 -78.26 23.39 -35.61
CA GLU A 54 -76.86 23.58 -35.98
C GLU A 54 -76.00 23.99 -34.77
N ALA A 55 -76.47 24.95 -33.96
CA ALA A 55 -75.79 25.35 -32.74
C ALA A 55 -75.68 24.21 -31.73
N LYS A 56 -76.75 23.41 -31.55
CA LYS A 56 -76.74 22.22 -30.70
C LYS A 56 -75.71 21.19 -31.19
N LYS A 57 -75.72 20.87 -32.48
CA LYS A 57 -74.76 19.93 -33.10
C LYS A 57 -73.31 20.40 -32.94
N ASN A 58 -73.05 21.70 -33.13
CA ASN A 58 -71.73 22.29 -32.90
C ASN A 58 -71.31 22.20 -31.42
N ARG A 59 -72.23 22.44 -30.48
CA ARG A 59 -71.95 22.30 -29.03
C ARG A 59 -71.73 20.85 -28.61
N GLU A 60 -72.49 19.90 -29.15
CA GLU A 60 -72.28 18.46 -28.92
C GLU A 60 -70.91 18.01 -29.46
N SER A 61 -70.52 18.48 -30.65
CA SER A 61 -69.18 18.24 -31.19
C SER A 61 -68.08 18.86 -30.32
N GLN A 62 -68.25 20.10 -29.85
CA GLN A 62 -67.28 20.75 -28.95
C GLN A 62 -67.16 20.04 -27.60
N LEU A 63 -68.26 19.53 -27.03
CA LEU A 63 -68.22 18.73 -25.80
C LEU A 63 -67.52 17.38 -26.02
N ALA A 64 -67.74 16.73 -27.17
CA ALA A 64 -67.03 15.50 -27.51
C ALA A 64 -65.51 15.73 -27.61
N THR A 65 -65.08 16.77 -28.34
CA THR A 65 -63.67 17.16 -28.44
C THR A 65 -63.09 17.55 -27.07
N ALA A 66 -63.78 18.40 -26.30
CA ALA A 66 -63.30 18.81 -24.98
C ALA A 66 -63.15 17.65 -24.00
N ASN A 67 -64.04 16.64 -24.05
CA ASN A 67 -63.90 15.42 -23.24
C ASN A 67 -62.70 14.58 -23.68
N GLN A 68 -62.47 14.44 -24.99
CA GLN A 68 -61.31 13.73 -25.53
C GLN A 68 -59.99 14.44 -25.18
N ASP A 69 -59.96 15.78 -25.25
CA ASP A 69 -58.82 16.59 -24.85
C ASP A 69 -58.55 16.50 -23.34
N LEU A 70 -59.61 16.47 -22.52
CA LEU A 70 -59.51 16.27 -21.06
C LEU A 70 -58.91 14.89 -20.75
N GLU A 71 -59.41 13.82 -21.37
CA GLU A 71 -58.91 12.45 -21.16
C GLU A 71 -57.45 12.28 -21.64
N THR A 72 -57.11 12.88 -22.78
CA THR A 72 -55.73 12.94 -23.30
C THR A 72 -54.82 13.72 -22.35
N THR A 73 -55.24 14.90 -21.90
CA THR A 73 -54.50 15.75 -20.95
C THR A 73 -54.31 15.05 -19.61
N LYS A 74 -55.35 14.38 -19.09
CA LYS A 74 -55.31 13.62 -17.84
C LYS A 74 -54.31 12.46 -17.92
N THR A 75 -54.28 11.76 -19.05
CA THR A 75 -53.29 10.70 -19.32
C THR A 75 -51.87 11.26 -19.37
N ALA A 76 -51.67 12.39 -20.06
CA ALA A 76 -50.38 13.09 -20.11
C ALA A 76 -49.91 13.61 -18.75
N VAL A 77 -50.80 14.14 -17.91
CA VAL A 77 -50.47 14.56 -16.53
C VAL A 77 -50.06 13.37 -15.67
N VAL A 78 -50.73 12.22 -15.79
CA VAL A 78 -50.33 10.99 -15.07
C VAL A 78 -48.95 10.49 -15.51
N ASP A 79 -48.70 10.41 -16.83
CA ASP A 79 -47.41 9.96 -17.38
C ASP A 79 -46.25 10.91 -17.03
N THR A 80 -46.46 12.22 -17.13
CA THR A 80 -45.46 13.23 -16.72
C THR A 80 -45.20 13.21 -15.21
N THR A 81 -46.22 13.01 -14.38
CA THR A 81 -46.07 12.88 -12.92
C THR A 81 -45.27 11.62 -12.57
N ALA A 82 -45.57 10.48 -13.20
CA ALA A 82 -44.81 9.25 -13.01
C ALA A 82 -43.34 9.41 -13.41
N LYS A 83 -43.08 10.03 -14.57
CA LYS A 83 -41.71 10.34 -15.04
C LYS A 83 -40.97 11.30 -14.11
N ALA A 84 -41.65 12.31 -13.56
CA ALA A 84 -41.06 13.21 -12.58
C ALA A 84 -40.65 12.45 -11.31
N GLN A 85 -41.52 11.61 -10.76
CA GLN A 85 -41.20 10.77 -9.59
C GLN A 85 -40.03 9.82 -9.83
N THR A 86 -39.96 9.17 -11.01
CA THR A 86 -38.80 8.35 -11.38
C THR A 86 -37.52 9.18 -11.44
N LYS A 87 -37.56 10.39 -12.00
CA LYS A 87 -36.39 11.28 -12.08
C LYS A 87 -35.95 11.83 -10.72
N GLU A 88 -36.88 12.09 -9.80
CA GLU A 88 -36.55 12.44 -8.42
C GLU A 88 -35.87 11.28 -7.67
N GLN A 89 -36.33 10.04 -7.89
CA GLN A 89 -35.68 8.84 -7.34
C GLN A 89 -34.27 8.63 -7.93
N GLU A 90 -34.11 8.74 -9.25
CA GLU A 90 -32.79 8.71 -9.91
C GLU A 90 -31.85 9.79 -9.35
N LEU A 91 -32.34 11.02 -9.15
CA LEU A 91 -31.54 12.11 -8.56
C LEU A 91 -31.16 11.85 -7.10
N ALA A 92 -32.01 11.21 -6.31
CA ALA A 92 -31.67 10.81 -4.94
C ALA A 92 -30.56 9.75 -4.90
N VAL A 93 -30.60 8.77 -5.81
CA VAL A 93 -29.53 7.77 -5.98
C VAL A 93 -28.24 8.43 -6.47
N VAL A 94 -28.30 9.31 -7.47
CA VAL A 94 -27.12 10.03 -7.99
C VAL A 94 -26.48 10.92 -6.92
N LYS A 95 -27.26 11.62 -6.10
CA LYS A 95 -26.75 12.38 -4.93
C LYS A 95 -26.05 11.47 -3.93
N THR A 96 -26.67 10.35 -3.58
CA THR A 96 -26.08 9.36 -2.65
C THR A 96 -24.75 8.81 -3.19
N ASN A 97 -24.69 8.50 -4.49
CA ASN A 97 -23.47 8.06 -5.15
C ASN A 97 -22.41 9.17 -5.18
N LEU A 98 -22.79 10.42 -5.42
CA LEU A 98 -21.88 11.57 -5.40
C LEU A 98 -21.30 11.80 -4.00
N ASP A 99 -22.10 11.68 -2.94
CA ASP A 99 -21.63 11.78 -1.55
C ASP A 99 -20.66 10.64 -1.20
N GLN A 100 -20.93 9.42 -1.68
CA GLN A 100 -20.02 8.26 -1.52
C GLN A 100 -18.71 8.46 -2.28
N VAL A 101 -18.76 8.84 -3.56
CA VAL A 101 -17.57 9.11 -4.39
C VAL A 101 -16.76 10.26 -3.81
N THR A 102 -17.41 11.31 -3.30
CA THR A 102 -16.73 12.44 -2.65
C THR A 102 -16.01 12.01 -1.37
N LYS A 103 -16.60 11.12 -0.56
CA LYS A 103 -15.90 10.51 0.60
C LYS A 103 -14.70 9.68 0.16
N ILE A 104 -14.88 8.81 -0.85
CA ILE A 104 -13.81 7.98 -1.42
C ILE A 104 -12.65 8.86 -1.92
N VAL A 105 -12.94 9.93 -2.68
CA VAL A 105 -11.91 10.86 -3.17
C VAL A 105 -11.18 11.55 -2.01
N ASN A 106 -11.90 12.07 -1.00
CA ASN A 106 -11.28 12.70 0.17
C ASN A 106 -10.41 11.71 0.98
N ASP A 107 -10.83 10.45 1.11
CA ASP A 107 -10.07 9.43 1.84
C ASP A 107 -8.88 8.93 1.02
N LEU A 108 -8.97 8.85 -0.32
CA LEU A 108 -7.82 8.62 -1.20
C LEU A 108 -6.84 9.80 -1.17
N GLU A 109 -7.34 11.04 -1.16
CA GLU A 109 -6.50 12.25 -1.08
C GLU A 109 -5.76 12.31 0.27
N LYS A 110 -6.42 11.95 1.38
CA LYS A 110 -5.73 11.72 2.66
C LYS A 110 -4.70 10.60 2.55
N GLN A 111 -5.04 9.43 1.99
CA GLN A 111 -4.08 8.33 1.84
C GLN A 111 -2.87 8.71 0.98
N ILE A 112 -3.05 9.56 -0.04
CA ILE A 112 -1.96 10.10 -0.87
C ILE A 112 -1.12 11.11 -0.09
N ASN A 113 -1.73 11.94 0.74
CA ASN A 113 -1.03 12.92 1.59
C ASN A 113 -0.34 12.27 2.81
N ASP A 114 -0.91 11.22 3.39
CA ASP A 114 -0.33 10.38 4.44
C ASP A 114 0.81 9.51 3.86
N ALA A 115 0.66 9.06 2.62
CA ALA A 115 1.75 8.53 1.79
C ALA A 115 2.59 9.64 1.13
N GLY A 116 2.44 10.91 1.57
CA GLY A 116 3.12 12.08 1.01
C GLY A 116 4.64 12.04 1.12
N ASP A 117 5.15 11.07 1.88
CA ASP A 117 6.55 10.70 1.93
C ASP A 117 7.00 9.79 0.77
N ILE A 118 6.27 9.54 -0.33
CA ILE A 118 6.85 8.80 -1.48
C ILE A 118 8.13 9.48 -2.01
N GLU A 119 8.14 10.82 -2.07
CA GLU A 119 9.32 11.59 -2.50
C GLU A 119 10.41 11.58 -1.41
N ALA A 120 10.03 11.58 -0.13
CA ALA A 120 10.95 11.41 0.99
C ALA A 120 11.51 9.98 1.11
N LEU A 121 10.74 8.96 0.73
CA LEU A 121 11.16 7.55 0.62
C LEU A 121 12.14 7.40 -0.53
N LEU A 122 11.94 8.08 -1.66
CA LEU A 122 12.93 8.14 -2.73
C LEU A 122 14.23 8.81 -2.26
N ALA A 123 14.15 9.93 -1.53
CA ALA A 123 15.32 10.57 -0.92
C ALA A 123 16.02 9.69 0.13
N GLN A 124 15.25 8.98 0.98
CA GLN A 124 15.77 8.00 1.92
C GLN A 124 16.42 6.81 1.20
N ILE A 125 15.83 6.31 0.09
CA ILE A 125 16.41 5.25 -0.75
C ILE A 125 17.73 5.71 -1.38
N GLU A 126 17.86 6.97 -1.80
CA GLU A 126 19.14 7.52 -2.27
C GLU A 126 20.17 7.66 -1.14
N SER A 127 19.77 8.12 0.05
CA SER A 127 20.66 8.16 1.23
C SER A 127 21.14 6.76 1.60
N ILE A 128 20.22 5.79 1.74
CA ILE A 128 20.52 4.40 2.06
C ILE A 128 21.39 3.75 0.98
N LYS A 129 21.19 4.06 -0.31
CA LYS A 129 22.09 3.59 -1.38
C LYS A 129 23.51 4.16 -1.23
N LYS A 130 23.63 5.44 -0.87
CA LYS A 130 24.93 6.10 -0.66
C LYS A 130 25.63 5.53 0.59
N GLU A 131 24.92 5.43 1.71
CA GLU A 131 25.40 4.82 2.96
C GLU A 131 25.81 3.36 2.73
N ARG A 132 25.04 2.59 1.94
CA ARG A 132 25.40 1.22 1.55
C ARG A 132 26.68 1.17 0.73
N ALA A 133 26.89 2.08 -0.21
CA ALA A 133 28.12 2.15 -1.00
C ALA A 133 29.34 2.54 -0.15
N GLU A 134 29.18 3.49 0.78
CA GLU A 134 30.21 3.87 1.75
C GLU A 134 30.53 2.72 2.71
N ALA A 135 29.52 1.99 3.19
CA ALA A 135 29.67 0.81 4.03
C ALA A 135 30.34 -0.37 3.30
N GLU A 136 30.01 -0.61 2.02
CA GLU A 136 30.68 -1.64 1.20
C GLU A 136 32.15 -1.29 0.96
N ALA A 137 32.48 -0.02 0.72
CA ALA A 137 33.87 0.44 0.62
C ALA A 137 34.62 0.32 1.97
N ALA A 138 33.96 0.64 3.08
CA ALA A 138 34.52 0.45 4.42
C ALA A 138 34.76 -1.04 4.74
N LEU A 139 33.81 -1.92 4.37
CA LEU A 139 33.93 -3.36 4.53
C LEU A 139 35.11 -3.92 3.72
N ALA A 140 35.25 -3.52 2.46
CA ALA A 140 36.38 -3.93 1.61
C ALA A 140 37.72 -3.52 2.23
N ASN A 141 37.82 -2.30 2.75
CA ASN A 141 39.01 -1.84 3.48
C ASN A 141 39.27 -2.65 4.76
N GLN A 142 38.24 -2.96 5.55
CA GLN A 142 38.38 -3.78 6.76
C GLN A 142 38.79 -5.23 6.44
N VAL A 143 38.24 -5.84 5.39
CA VAL A 143 38.63 -7.18 4.92
C VAL A 143 40.10 -7.19 4.49
N GLN A 144 40.56 -6.18 3.76
CA GLN A 144 41.98 -6.07 3.37
C GLN A 144 42.89 -5.87 4.59
N GLN A 145 42.47 -5.07 5.58
CA GLN A 145 43.20 -4.91 6.84
C GLN A 145 43.26 -6.23 7.63
N LEU A 146 42.13 -6.94 7.77
CA LEU A 146 42.07 -8.25 8.42
C LEU A 146 42.95 -9.29 7.73
N ALA A 147 42.95 -9.35 6.40
CA ALA A 147 43.84 -10.24 5.65
C ALA A 147 45.32 -9.93 5.96
N SER A 148 45.72 -8.66 5.92
CA SER A 148 47.09 -8.24 6.26
C SER A 148 47.46 -8.48 7.73
N ALA A 149 46.49 -8.38 8.64
CA ALA A 149 46.67 -8.67 10.06
C ALA A 149 46.81 -10.18 10.31
N GLN A 150 46.00 -11.00 9.64
CA GLN A 150 46.08 -12.46 9.70
C GLN A 150 47.42 -12.96 9.14
N GLU A 151 47.90 -12.38 8.05
CA GLU A 151 49.23 -12.70 7.50
C GLU A 151 50.35 -12.35 8.49
N LYS A 152 50.31 -11.16 9.11
CA LYS A 152 51.25 -10.77 10.18
C LYS A 152 51.19 -11.73 11.38
N VAL A 153 49.99 -12.11 11.83
CA VAL A 153 49.80 -13.07 12.93
C VAL A 153 50.36 -14.44 12.56
N ASN A 154 50.11 -14.93 11.35
CA ASN A 154 50.67 -16.21 10.87
C ASN A 154 52.21 -16.16 10.82
N ASN A 155 52.79 -15.10 10.25
CA ASN A 155 54.24 -14.93 10.14
C ASN A 155 54.90 -14.81 11.52
N LEU A 156 54.32 -14.04 12.44
CA LEU A 156 54.80 -13.93 13.83
C LEU A 156 54.64 -15.25 14.59
N THR A 157 53.55 -16.00 14.37
CA THR A 157 53.33 -17.31 15.00
C THR A 157 54.36 -18.33 14.52
N ASN A 158 54.69 -18.33 13.23
CA ASN A 158 55.72 -19.21 12.68
C ASN A 158 57.11 -18.83 13.19
N ALA A 159 57.46 -17.53 13.18
CA ALA A 159 58.71 -17.04 13.74
C ALA A 159 58.86 -17.33 15.24
N ALA A 160 57.76 -17.24 16.01
CA ALA A 160 57.75 -17.60 17.43
C ALA A 160 57.99 -19.10 17.64
N LYS A 161 57.34 -19.98 16.85
CA LYS A 161 57.59 -21.44 16.88
C LYS A 161 59.02 -21.78 16.50
N GLU A 162 59.55 -21.19 15.43
CA GLU A 162 60.95 -21.40 15.01
C GLU A 162 61.96 -20.92 16.08
N ALA A 163 61.66 -19.82 16.75
CA ALA A 163 62.46 -19.32 17.88
C ALA A 163 62.38 -20.25 19.09
N GLU A 164 61.18 -20.72 19.44
CA GLU A 164 60.93 -21.67 20.53
C GLU A 164 61.61 -23.02 20.26
N ASP A 165 61.51 -23.57 19.04
CA ASP A 165 62.19 -24.81 18.64
C ASP A 165 63.72 -24.63 18.63
N ARG A 166 64.22 -23.46 18.24
CA ARG A 166 65.66 -23.13 18.30
C ARG A 166 66.14 -23.03 19.75
N GLU A 167 65.38 -22.38 20.63
CA GLU A 167 65.70 -22.31 22.07
C GLU A 167 65.61 -23.70 22.72
N ALA A 168 64.57 -24.49 22.40
CA ALA A 168 64.38 -25.83 22.95
C ALA A 168 65.48 -26.81 22.49
N ARG A 169 65.97 -26.70 21.24
CA ARG A 169 67.17 -27.45 20.79
C ARG A 169 68.42 -26.97 21.53
N GLY A 170 68.62 -25.66 21.64
CA GLY A 170 69.79 -25.09 22.33
C GLY A 170 69.85 -25.46 23.83
N ARG A 171 68.73 -25.38 24.54
CA ARG A 171 68.62 -25.77 25.96
C ARG A 171 68.76 -27.27 26.19
N ARG A 172 68.49 -28.08 25.17
CA ARG A 172 68.77 -29.53 25.17
C ARG A 172 70.20 -29.85 24.73
N GLY A 173 71.02 -28.89 24.29
CA GLY A 173 72.36 -29.18 23.77
C GLY A 173 72.34 -29.95 22.44
N ILE A 174 71.25 -29.89 21.67
CA ILE A 174 71.10 -30.66 20.43
C ILE A 174 71.77 -29.90 19.28
N VAL A 175 72.82 -30.49 18.74
CA VAL A 175 73.62 -29.95 17.63
C VAL A 175 73.19 -30.60 16.33
N ASP A 176 73.20 -29.87 15.21
CA ASP A 176 72.81 -30.42 13.90
C ASP A 176 73.80 -31.51 13.44
N ASP A 177 73.30 -32.56 12.78
CA ASP A 177 74.11 -33.75 12.45
C ASP A 177 75.27 -33.44 11.45
N ASP A 178 75.15 -32.37 10.65
CA ASP A 178 76.19 -31.84 9.74
C ASP A 178 77.22 -30.91 10.43
N PHE A 179 77.15 -30.76 11.76
CA PHE A 179 78.04 -29.85 12.49
C PHE A 179 79.51 -30.23 12.38
N THR A 180 80.32 -29.23 12.04
CA THR A 180 81.78 -29.30 11.98
C THR A 180 82.43 -28.09 12.65
N ALA A 181 83.35 -28.34 13.56
CA ALA A 181 84.25 -27.35 14.16
C ALA A 181 85.70 -27.86 14.15
N LYS A 182 86.64 -27.03 14.61
CA LYS A 182 88.04 -27.40 14.82
C LYS A 182 88.47 -27.04 16.23
N VAL A 183 89.37 -27.84 16.77
CA VAL A 183 90.10 -27.50 18.00
C VAL A 183 90.96 -26.27 17.74
N ALA A 184 90.69 -25.17 18.44
CA ALA A 184 91.53 -23.98 18.41
C ALA A 184 92.72 -24.12 19.36
N TYR A 185 92.46 -24.53 20.61
CA TYR A 185 93.46 -24.77 21.64
C TYR A 185 93.08 -25.99 22.49
N SER A 186 94.05 -26.84 22.80
CA SER A 186 93.87 -28.07 23.58
C SER A 186 94.59 -27.95 24.93
N TYR A 187 93.86 -27.93 26.04
CA TYR A 187 94.40 -27.93 27.40
C TYR A 187 94.18 -29.30 28.05
N THR A 188 94.72 -30.35 27.43
CA THR A 188 94.48 -31.75 27.82
C THR A 188 94.91 -32.05 29.25
N ASP A 189 95.98 -31.41 29.75
CA ASP A 189 96.43 -31.53 31.14
C ASP A 189 95.44 -30.99 32.16
N TRP A 190 94.56 -30.07 31.74
CA TRP A 190 93.46 -29.51 32.53
C TRP A 190 92.10 -30.11 32.16
N GLY A 191 92.07 -31.06 31.22
CA GLY A 191 90.87 -31.78 30.81
C GLY A 191 89.86 -30.98 30.01
N PHE A 192 90.24 -29.88 29.32
CA PHE A 192 89.32 -29.14 28.46
C PHE A 192 89.95 -28.68 27.14
N VAL A 193 89.09 -28.32 26.19
CA VAL A 193 89.42 -27.95 24.82
C VAL A 193 88.61 -26.73 24.41
N VAL A 194 89.24 -25.77 23.72
CA VAL A 194 88.58 -24.60 23.14
C VAL A 194 88.36 -24.84 21.65
N LEU A 195 87.10 -24.71 21.21
CA LEU A 195 86.70 -24.87 19.81
C LEU A 195 86.59 -23.52 19.11
N ASN A 196 86.86 -23.51 17.80
CA ASN A 196 86.79 -22.32 16.95
C ASN A 196 85.35 -21.91 16.52
N LYS A 197 84.34 -22.47 17.18
CA LYS A 197 82.92 -22.16 16.97
C LYS A 197 82.22 -22.05 18.32
N GLY A 198 81.20 -21.19 18.37
CA GLY A 198 80.34 -21.00 19.54
C GLY A 198 78.86 -21.05 19.14
N ASN A 199 78.02 -20.31 19.85
CA ASN A 199 76.57 -20.29 19.66
C ASN A 199 76.19 -19.89 18.22
N GLY A 200 76.83 -18.85 17.68
CA GLY A 200 76.66 -18.41 16.29
C GLY A 200 77.16 -19.43 15.24
N GLY A 201 77.88 -20.46 15.67
CA GLY A 201 78.36 -21.57 14.84
C GLY A 201 77.60 -22.90 15.03
N GLY A 202 76.51 -22.91 15.81
CA GLY A 202 75.69 -24.10 16.09
C GLY A 202 76.16 -24.96 17.26
N VAL A 203 77.04 -24.43 18.13
CA VAL A 203 77.44 -25.12 19.37
C VAL A 203 76.50 -24.73 20.51
N PHE A 204 76.08 -25.69 21.32
CA PHE A 204 75.21 -25.46 22.49
C PHE A 204 75.81 -26.04 23.77
N ALA A 205 75.49 -25.43 24.91
CA ALA A 205 75.91 -25.96 26.21
C ALA A 205 75.30 -27.35 26.45
N ASN A 206 76.04 -28.23 27.13
CA ASN A 206 75.74 -29.65 27.34
C ASN A 206 75.73 -30.53 26.08
N ALA A 207 76.05 -30.01 24.90
CA ALA A 207 76.19 -30.80 23.68
C ALA A 207 77.32 -31.83 23.81
N ASP A 208 77.08 -33.04 23.28
CA ASP A 208 78.09 -34.08 23.18
C ASP A 208 78.71 -34.05 21.77
N LEU A 209 80.03 -33.96 21.72
CA LEU A 209 80.82 -33.81 20.50
C LEU A 209 81.92 -34.88 20.43
N GLU A 210 82.33 -35.24 19.21
CA GLU A 210 83.40 -36.19 18.96
C GLU A 210 84.55 -35.53 18.20
N VAL A 211 85.77 -35.67 18.72
CA VAL A 211 86.99 -35.28 18.01
C VAL A 211 87.34 -36.40 17.03
N LYS A 212 87.41 -36.08 15.74
CA LYS A 212 87.78 -37.01 14.67
C LYS A 212 89.08 -36.60 13.99
N ARG A 213 89.93 -37.59 13.74
CA ARG A 213 91.14 -37.45 12.93
C ARG A 213 91.08 -38.45 11.77
N GLY A 214 90.73 -37.98 10.58
CA GLY A 214 90.38 -38.87 9.48
C GLY A 214 89.03 -39.54 9.72
N LYS A 215 89.01 -40.86 9.93
CA LYS A 215 87.79 -41.64 10.21
C LYS A 215 87.63 -42.00 11.69
N ASP A 216 88.69 -41.89 12.47
CA ASP A 216 88.75 -42.41 13.84
C ASP A 216 88.35 -41.35 14.86
N VAL A 217 87.64 -41.78 15.92
CA VAL A 217 87.25 -40.92 17.04
C VAL A 217 88.35 -40.92 18.10
N VAL A 218 89.01 -39.78 18.25
CA VAL A 218 90.16 -39.58 19.15
C VAL A 218 89.71 -39.33 20.59
N ALA A 219 88.58 -38.64 20.77
CA ALA A 219 88.04 -38.27 22.09
C ALA A 219 86.55 -37.90 22.03
N LYS A 220 85.85 -38.04 23.16
CA LYS A 220 84.52 -37.46 23.37
C LYS A 220 84.64 -36.20 24.23
N LEU A 221 83.95 -35.15 23.81
CA LEU A 221 83.90 -33.85 24.49
C LEU A 221 82.46 -33.55 24.91
N LYS A 222 82.30 -32.90 26.06
CA LYS A 222 81.01 -32.33 26.47
C LYS A 222 81.15 -30.82 26.59
N VAL A 223 80.36 -30.08 25.85
CA VAL A 223 80.40 -28.61 25.87
C VAL A 223 79.90 -28.11 27.22
N ARG A 224 80.71 -27.29 27.89
CA ARG A 224 80.37 -26.69 29.18
C ARG A 224 79.85 -25.26 29.00
N ASP A 225 80.69 -24.40 28.43
CA ASP A 225 80.41 -22.98 28.24
C ASP A 225 80.47 -22.62 26.75
N VAL A 226 79.57 -21.75 26.30
CA VAL A 226 79.46 -21.33 24.90
C VAL A 226 79.41 -19.81 24.81
N GLU A 227 80.38 -19.25 24.11
CA GLU A 227 80.43 -17.84 23.70
C GLU A 227 79.87 -17.68 22.28
N GLN A 228 79.77 -16.44 21.79
CA GLN A 228 79.21 -16.20 20.45
C GLN A 228 80.01 -16.92 19.32
N ASN A 229 81.35 -16.88 19.41
CA ASN A 229 82.26 -17.34 18.35
C ASN A 229 83.21 -18.48 18.78
N SER A 230 83.18 -18.90 20.04
CA SER A 230 84.02 -19.97 20.60
C SER A 230 83.26 -20.76 21.66
N SER A 231 83.72 -21.96 21.99
CA SER A 231 83.13 -22.76 23.08
C SER A 231 84.21 -23.52 23.84
N VAL A 232 83.96 -23.76 25.12
CA VAL A 232 84.80 -24.58 25.99
C VAL A 232 84.11 -25.92 26.20
N ALA A 233 84.80 -27.00 25.87
CA ALA A 233 84.30 -28.35 26.05
C ALA A 233 85.24 -29.17 26.94
N ASP A 234 84.69 -29.81 27.95
CA ASP A 234 85.42 -30.69 28.85
C ASP A 234 85.65 -32.05 28.17
N LEU A 235 86.82 -32.64 28.38
CA LEU A 235 87.19 -33.96 27.90
C LEU A 235 86.52 -35.03 28.77
N VAL A 236 85.70 -35.89 28.16
CA VAL A 236 85.06 -37.00 28.88
C VAL A 236 86.15 -37.97 29.34
N LYS A 237 86.28 -38.15 30.65
CA LYS A 237 87.32 -38.99 31.27
C LYS A 237 87.25 -40.42 30.73
N GLY A 238 88.39 -40.95 30.27
CA GLY A 238 88.48 -42.29 29.69
C GLY A 238 88.00 -42.41 28.23
N SER A 239 87.61 -41.32 27.56
CA SER A 239 87.21 -41.35 26.14
C SER A 239 88.34 -41.14 25.14
N LEU A 240 89.56 -40.86 25.62
CA LEU A 240 90.73 -40.59 24.79
C LEU A 240 91.30 -41.92 24.24
N ALA A 241 91.51 -42.01 22.94
CA ALA A 241 92.11 -43.18 22.29
C ALA A 241 93.52 -43.48 22.85
N GLU A 242 93.86 -44.77 22.99
CA GLU A 242 95.06 -45.20 23.69
C GLU A 242 96.35 -44.70 23.00
N GLY A 243 97.17 -43.95 23.75
CA GLY A 243 98.39 -43.32 23.24
C GLY A 243 98.19 -42.02 22.44
N GLU A 244 96.95 -41.62 22.15
CA GLU A 244 96.66 -40.39 21.41
C GLU A 244 96.55 -39.15 22.29
N ARG A 245 96.70 -37.97 21.67
CA ARG A 245 96.39 -36.66 22.28
C ARG A 245 95.63 -35.80 21.27
N ILE A 246 94.72 -34.98 21.78
CA ILE A 246 94.02 -33.93 21.01
C ILE A 246 95.03 -32.86 20.61
N ARG A 247 94.91 -32.34 19.38
CA ARG A 247 95.78 -31.31 18.81
C ARG A 247 94.96 -30.15 18.24
N PRO A 248 95.50 -28.91 18.25
CA PRO A 248 94.94 -27.83 17.44
C PRO A 248 94.78 -28.25 15.97
N GLY A 249 93.63 -27.95 15.38
CA GLY A 249 93.28 -28.30 14.00
C GLY A 249 92.53 -29.62 13.80
N ASP A 250 92.48 -30.50 14.81
CA ASP A 250 91.63 -31.72 14.80
C ASP A 250 90.16 -31.34 14.54
N LEU A 251 89.44 -32.18 13.78
CA LEU A 251 88.04 -31.94 13.45
C LEU A 251 87.16 -32.33 14.64
N VAL A 252 86.11 -31.56 14.89
CA VAL A 252 85.10 -31.87 15.92
C VAL A 252 83.74 -31.90 15.25
N VAL A 253 82.98 -32.97 15.47
CA VAL A 253 81.64 -33.18 14.90
C VAL A 253 80.63 -33.49 16.00
N ALA A 254 79.34 -33.46 15.66
CA ALA A 254 78.29 -33.96 16.54
C ALA A 254 78.55 -35.43 16.92
N ALA A 255 78.35 -35.80 18.19
CA ALA A 255 78.39 -37.20 18.59
C ALA A 255 77.25 -38.00 17.94
N ALA A 256 77.52 -39.25 17.57
CA ALA A 256 76.52 -40.12 16.92
C ALA A 256 75.27 -40.34 17.79
N GLU A 257 75.43 -40.32 19.12
CA GLU A 257 74.36 -40.21 20.09
C GLU A 257 74.59 -38.98 20.97
N GLN A 258 73.69 -38.01 20.88
CA GLN A 258 73.63 -36.89 21.81
C GLN A 258 72.76 -37.30 23.00
N SER A 259 73.26 -37.12 24.22
CA SER A 259 72.59 -37.59 25.46
C SER A 259 71.17 -37.02 25.64
N ALA A 260 70.89 -35.84 25.09
CA ALA A 260 69.55 -35.25 25.07
C ALA A 260 68.60 -35.79 23.99
N LYS A 261 69.12 -36.42 22.92
CA LYS A 261 68.32 -37.13 21.90
C LYS A 261 67.81 -38.47 22.46
N ALA A 262 68.63 -39.12 23.31
CA ALA A 262 68.30 -40.39 23.99
C ALA A 262 67.26 -40.25 25.12
N ALA A 263 67.07 -39.06 25.69
CA ALA A 263 66.09 -38.80 26.77
C ALA A 263 64.61 -38.86 26.34
N LYS A 264 64.30 -39.33 25.11
CA LYS A 264 62.95 -39.40 24.54
C LYS A 264 62.52 -40.85 24.20
N GLY A 265 62.60 -41.73 25.21
CA GLY A 265 61.92 -43.03 25.26
C GLY A 265 60.72 -42.98 26.22
N PRO A 266 59.68 -43.83 26.05
CA PRO A 266 58.33 -43.49 26.49
C PRO A 266 58.07 -43.68 27.99
N ALA A 267 57.76 -42.59 28.69
CA ALA A 267 57.06 -42.62 29.96
C ALA A 267 55.55 -42.54 29.71
N ALA A 268 54.84 -43.66 29.87
CA ALA A 268 53.38 -43.73 29.74
C ALA A 268 52.76 -44.39 30.98
N THR A 269 51.70 -43.76 31.52
CA THR A 269 50.72 -44.30 32.51
C THR A 269 51.29 -44.68 33.90
N ALA A 270 50.57 -44.59 35.03
CA ALA A 270 49.23 -44.10 35.40
C ALA A 270 49.37 -43.33 36.76
N ALA A 271 48.39 -42.93 37.58
CA ALA A 271 47.07 -43.48 37.92
C ALA A 271 46.23 -42.43 38.72
N PRO A 272 45.00 -42.72 39.19
CA PRO A 272 43.93 -41.70 39.30
C PRO A 272 43.36 -41.42 40.71
N GLY A 273 42.47 -40.43 40.78
CA GLY A 273 41.22 -40.52 41.54
C GLY A 273 41.17 -39.98 42.98
N ALA A 274 40.22 -39.06 43.22
CA ALA A 274 39.60 -38.83 44.53
C ALA A 274 38.12 -38.44 44.33
N THR A 275 37.23 -38.98 45.15
CA THR A 275 35.76 -38.99 44.95
C THR A 275 34.97 -38.03 45.84
N ALA A 276 33.71 -37.80 45.48
CA ALA A 276 32.70 -36.99 46.20
C ALA A 276 32.25 -37.60 47.56
N PRO A 277 31.38 -36.91 48.33
CA PRO A 277 29.92 -36.99 48.14
C PRO A 277 29.27 -35.57 47.97
N ALA A 278 27.96 -35.29 47.96
CA ALA A 278 26.75 -36.06 48.36
C ALA A 278 25.49 -35.67 47.51
N ALA A 279 24.28 -35.77 48.10
CA ALA A 279 22.95 -35.52 47.51
C ALA A 279 21.99 -34.95 48.63
N PRO A 280 20.68 -34.64 48.43
CA PRO A 280 19.76 -35.07 47.36
C PRO A 280 18.85 -34.00 46.69
N ALA A 281 18.05 -34.49 45.72
CA ALA A 281 17.08 -33.80 44.86
C ALA A 281 15.64 -33.77 45.51
N PRO A 282 14.48 -33.62 44.81
CA PRO A 282 14.16 -33.45 43.36
C PRO A 282 13.63 -32.01 43.07
N ASP A 283 13.04 -31.62 41.94
CA ASP A 283 12.69 -32.23 40.62
C ASP A 283 12.67 -31.08 39.56
N GLY A 284 12.26 -31.19 38.28
CA GLY A 284 11.77 -32.29 37.45
C GLY A 284 11.45 -31.82 36.02
N ALA A 285 11.48 -32.73 35.05
CA ALA A 285 11.00 -32.62 33.66
C ALA A 285 11.50 -31.44 32.75
N ALA A 286 12.51 -31.74 31.93
CA ALA A 286 12.62 -31.25 30.54
C ALA A 286 11.96 -32.30 29.60
N PRO A 287 11.91 -32.16 28.24
CA PRO A 287 12.36 -31.09 27.34
C PRO A 287 11.12 -30.42 26.65
N ALA A 288 11.08 -29.83 25.45
CA ALA A 288 11.98 -29.79 24.29
C ALA A 288 11.78 -28.53 23.39
N ALA A 289 12.12 -28.64 22.10
CA ALA A 289 12.11 -27.61 21.06
C ALA A 289 11.72 -28.26 19.70
N PRO A 290 11.86 -27.59 18.53
CA PRO A 290 11.37 -26.26 18.10
C PRO A 290 10.57 -26.32 16.76
N ALA A 291 9.93 -25.22 16.33
CA ALA A 291 9.81 -24.86 14.90
C ALA A 291 9.28 -23.44 14.64
N MET A 292 10.06 -22.66 13.89
CA MET A 292 9.69 -21.81 12.74
C MET A 292 8.33 -21.08 12.71
N GLY A 293 8.37 -19.74 12.57
CA GLY A 293 7.30 -18.96 11.93
C GLY A 293 7.03 -17.59 12.55
N SER A 294 7.70 -16.54 12.06
CA SER A 294 7.32 -15.15 12.32
C SER A 294 7.36 -14.35 11.03
N ASP A 295 6.20 -14.21 10.40
CA ASP A 295 5.93 -13.29 9.29
C ASP A 295 5.95 -11.84 9.83
N PRO A 296 6.68 -10.89 9.21
CA PRO A 296 6.82 -9.53 9.73
C PRO A 296 5.63 -8.61 9.44
N PHE A 297 4.60 -9.02 8.68
CA PHE A 297 3.45 -8.16 8.35
C PHE A 297 2.19 -8.52 9.14
N GLY A 298 2.03 -7.89 10.31
CA GLY A 298 0.87 -8.08 11.18
C GLY A 298 -0.41 -7.39 10.68
N ALA A 299 -1.41 -8.18 10.29
CA ALA A 299 -2.81 -7.76 10.18
C ALA A 299 -3.62 -8.35 11.35
N PRO A 300 -4.54 -7.59 11.99
CA PRO A 300 -5.30 -8.08 13.14
C PRO A 300 -6.34 -9.14 12.73
N ALA A 301 -6.42 -10.23 13.50
CA ALA A 301 -7.32 -11.34 13.24
C ALA A 301 -8.79 -10.98 13.53
N ALA A 302 -9.68 -11.33 12.59
CA ALA A 302 -11.13 -11.28 12.78
C ALA A 302 -11.63 -12.55 13.54
N PRO A 303 -12.62 -12.44 14.44
CA PRO A 303 -13.20 -13.61 15.12
C PRO A 303 -14.12 -14.43 14.19
N ALA A 304 -14.18 -15.73 14.45
CA ALA A 304 -14.88 -16.71 13.61
C ALA A 304 -16.42 -16.61 13.66
N PRO A 305 -17.15 -17.00 12.59
CA PRO A 305 -18.60 -16.92 12.53
C PRO A 305 -19.31 -18.08 13.27
N ALA A 306 -20.42 -17.77 13.94
CA ALA A 306 -21.36 -18.76 14.45
C ALA A 306 -22.42 -19.14 13.39
N ALA A 307 -22.88 -20.39 13.42
CA ALA A 307 -23.84 -20.96 12.46
C ALA A 307 -25.30 -20.47 12.68
N PRO A 308 -26.19 -20.59 11.68
CA PRO A 308 -27.40 -19.77 11.59
C PRO A 308 -28.64 -20.36 12.28
N ALA A 309 -29.53 -19.48 12.73
CA ALA A 309 -30.90 -19.83 13.09
C ALA A 309 -31.85 -19.54 11.90
N MET A 310 -32.66 -20.53 11.51
CA MET A 310 -33.73 -20.33 10.51
C MET A 310 -34.99 -19.78 11.17
N GLY A 311 -35.67 -18.85 10.48
CA GLY A 311 -37.03 -18.40 10.84
C GLY A 311 -37.28 -16.92 10.59
N GLY A 312 -37.66 -16.55 9.37
CA GLY A 312 -38.06 -15.19 9.01
C GLY A 312 -38.91 -15.18 7.74
N ASP A 313 -40.22 -15.03 7.91
CA ASP A 313 -41.22 -15.00 6.84
C ASP A 313 -41.23 -13.61 6.15
N PRO A 314 -41.10 -13.51 4.81
CA PRO A 314 -40.82 -12.22 4.14
C PRO A 314 -42.05 -11.30 3.93
N PHE A 315 -43.25 -11.65 4.40
CA PHE A 315 -44.44 -10.81 4.25
C PHE A 315 -45.30 -10.74 5.53
N GLY A 316 -45.06 -9.73 6.37
CA GLY A 316 -45.85 -9.43 7.57
C GLY A 316 -46.21 -7.94 7.67
N ALA A 317 -47.51 -7.63 7.78
CA ALA A 317 -48.02 -6.26 7.84
C ALA A 317 -47.69 -5.54 9.17
N PRO A 318 -47.56 -4.21 9.20
CA PRO A 318 -47.29 -3.46 10.42
C PRO A 318 -48.49 -3.46 11.37
N ALA A 319 -48.26 -3.85 12.63
CA ALA A 319 -49.25 -3.80 13.69
C ALA A 319 -49.48 -2.36 14.19
N ALA A 320 -50.73 -2.02 14.49
CA ALA A 320 -51.10 -0.71 15.04
C ALA A 320 -50.82 -0.61 16.55
N ALA A 321 -50.42 0.59 16.99
CA ALA A 321 -50.31 0.99 18.39
C ALA A 321 -50.80 2.46 18.55
N PRO A 322 -51.25 2.89 19.74
CA PRO A 322 -52.38 3.82 19.85
C PRO A 322 -52.01 5.32 19.88
N ALA A 323 -53.02 6.14 19.57
CA ALA A 323 -52.94 7.61 19.60
C ALA A 323 -53.13 8.22 21.01
N PRO A 324 -52.53 9.38 21.29
CA PRO A 324 -53.00 10.32 22.30
C PRO A 324 -53.98 11.37 21.70
N ALA A 325 -54.79 11.96 22.58
CA ALA A 325 -55.95 12.81 22.25
C ALA A 325 -55.58 14.30 21.97
N PRO A 326 -56.52 15.16 21.50
CA PRO A 326 -56.19 16.33 20.66
C PRO A 326 -55.89 17.63 21.42
N ALA A 327 -55.13 18.51 20.76
CA ALA A 327 -55.06 19.94 21.06
C ALA A 327 -55.85 20.75 20.00
N ALA A 328 -56.55 21.79 20.44
CA ALA A 328 -57.42 22.63 19.62
C ALA A 328 -56.64 23.57 18.66
N PRO A 329 -57.24 24.05 17.55
CA PRO A 329 -56.49 24.67 16.45
C PRO A 329 -56.15 26.15 16.70
N ALA A 330 -54.94 26.53 16.32
CA ALA A 330 -54.60 27.93 16.07
C ALA A 330 -55.09 28.34 14.68
N MET A 331 -55.92 29.39 14.60
CA MET A 331 -56.29 29.99 13.30
C MET A 331 -55.12 30.80 12.73
N GLY A 332 -54.91 30.71 11.42
CA GLY A 332 -54.08 31.66 10.66
C GLY A 332 -52.80 31.09 10.06
N ALA A 333 -52.93 30.29 8.99
CA ALA A 333 -51.86 30.09 8.01
C ALA A 333 -52.49 29.93 6.61
N ASP A 334 -52.10 30.80 5.69
CA ASP A 334 -52.59 30.87 4.32
C ASP A 334 -51.89 29.79 3.45
N PRO A 335 -52.61 28.94 2.69
CA PRO A 335 -51.99 27.87 1.91
C PRO A 335 -51.25 28.36 0.65
N PHE A 336 -51.33 29.64 0.30
CA PHE A 336 -50.57 30.22 -0.82
C PHE A 336 -49.47 31.17 -0.31
N GLY A 337 -48.28 30.62 -0.10
CA GLY A 337 -47.13 31.35 0.44
C GLY A 337 -46.64 32.47 -0.48
N ALA A 338 -47.05 33.71 -0.19
CA ALA A 338 -46.42 34.93 -0.69
C ALA A 338 -45.53 35.53 0.41
N ALA A 339 -44.20 35.49 0.21
CA ALA A 339 -43.27 36.14 1.13
C ALA A 339 -43.28 37.67 0.93
N PRO A 340 -43.28 38.49 2.00
CA PRO A 340 -43.20 39.94 1.87
C PRO A 340 -41.79 40.38 1.49
N ALA A 341 -41.67 41.14 0.40
CA ALA A 341 -40.40 41.74 -0.02
C ALA A 341 -40.05 42.98 0.83
N PRO A 342 -38.77 43.21 1.17
CA PRO A 342 -38.34 44.43 1.83
C PRO A 342 -38.37 45.62 0.87
N ALA A 343 -38.76 46.79 1.38
CA ALA A 343 -38.86 48.01 0.59
C ALA A 343 -37.49 48.67 0.33
N GLY A 344 -37.29 49.16 -0.90
CA GLY A 344 -36.30 50.22 -1.18
C GLY A 344 -35.21 49.89 -2.20
N ALA A 345 -35.55 49.91 -3.49
CA ALA A 345 -34.62 50.28 -4.58
C ALA A 345 -35.41 50.71 -5.83
N THR A 346 -35.01 51.83 -6.45
CA THR A 346 -35.60 52.34 -7.70
C THR A 346 -35.14 51.53 -8.93
N PRO A 347 -36.01 51.24 -9.92
CA PRO A 347 -35.61 50.54 -11.13
C PRO A 347 -34.93 51.46 -12.14
N ALA A 348 -33.87 50.98 -12.78
CA ALA A 348 -33.32 51.53 -14.02
C ALA A 348 -34.08 50.95 -15.24
N PRO A 349 -34.16 51.65 -16.39
CA PRO A 349 -34.95 51.20 -17.53
C PRO A 349 -34.27 50.07 -18.32
N SER A 350 -34.91 48.91 -18.37
CA SER A 350 -34.49 47.78 -19.21
C SER A 350 -34.97 47.94 -20.65
N THR A 351 -34.07 48.29 -21.57
CA THR A 351 -34.32 48.19 -23.02
C THR A 351 -33.91 46.81 -23.54
N ALA A 352 -34.84 45.86 -23.54
CA ALA A 352 -34.68 44.56 -24.19
C ALA A 352 -36.01 44.13 -24.82
N ASP A 353 -36.10 44.23 -26.15
CA ASP A 353 -37.26 43.83 -26.95
C ASP A 353 -37.25 42.30 -27.14
N PRO A 354 -38.30 41.55 -26.77
CA PRO A 354 -38.34 40.10 -26.88
C PRO A 354 -38.58 39.58 -28.31
N PHE A 355 -38.81 40.45 -29.31
CA PHE A 355 -39.06 40.05 -30.70
C PHE A 355 -37.95 40.52 -31.66
N GLY A 356 -36.75 39.95 -31.47
CA GLY A 356 -35.59 40.23 -32.32
C GLY A 356 -35.80 39.86 -33.80
N ALA A 357 -35.86 40.87 -34.68
CA ALA A 357 -35.80 40.69 -36.12
C ALA A 357 -34.35 40.44 -36.57
N ALA A 358 -34.14 39.42 -37.42
CA ALA A 358 -32.82 39.10 -37.96
C ALA A 358 -32.39 40.10 -39.06
N PRO A 359 -31.12 40.54 -39.12
CA PRO A 359 -30.62 41.39 -40.19
C PRO A 359 -30.44 40.59 -41.50
N PRO A 360 -30.55 41.24 -42.68
CA PRO A 360 -30.43 40.58 -43.97
C PRO A 360 -28.97 40.21 -44.32
N PRO A 361 -28.75 39.20 -45.19
CA PRO A 361 -27.41 38.77 -45.59
C PRO A 361 -26.73 39.79 -46.51
N ALA A 362 -25.48 40.14 -46.20
CA ALA A 362 -24.58 40.82 -47.12
C ALA A 362 -23.92 39.81 -48.07
N ASN A 363 -23.81 40.15 -49.35
CA ASN A 363 -23.20 39.32 -50.38
C ASN A 363 -22.94 40.16 -51.66
N PRO A 364 -21.85 39.94 -52.42
CA PRO A 364 -20.51 39.51 -52.02
C PRO A 364 -19.53 40.70 -51.81
#